data_AF-X1BFJ3-F1
#
_entry.id   AF-X1BFJ3-F1
#
_cell.length_a   1.000
_cell.length_b   1.000
_cell.length_c   1.000
_cell.angle_alpha   90.00
_cell.angle_beta   90.00
_cell.angle_gamma   90.00
#
_symmetry.space_group_name_H-M   'P 1'
#
loop_
_entity.id
_entity.type
_entity.pdbx_description
1 polymer ?
#
loop_
_entity_poly.entity_id
_entity_poly.type
_entity_poly.pdbx_seq_one_letter_code
_entity_poly.pdbx_strand_id
1 'polypeptide(L)'
;MSIYLTDQVQITSITRDANFRNETLGTPFLSDAYVEEDDKITYGSDGQPIKPARKIVLPYATSIQEGDRIKIIKKNGFSVIDKDRQVKSMSQIGAFGGSHLEVLS
;
A
#
# COMPACT_ATOMS: atom_id res chain seq x y z
N MET A 1 -21.59 14.31 -6.28
CA MET A 1 -20.23 14.91 -6.24
C MET A 1 -19.50 14.29 -5.07
N SER A 2 -18.73 13.23 -5.33
CA SER A 2 -18.01 12.51 -4.26
C SER A 2 -16.63 13.13 -4.13
N ILE A 3 -16.38 13.77 -2.99
CA ILE A 3 -15.04 14.25 -2.64
C ILE A 3 -14.23 12.99 -2.34
N TYR A 4 -13.25 12.67 -3.18
CA TYR A 4 -12.27 11.65 -2.82
C TYR A 4 -11.41 12.21 -1.69
N LEU A 5 -11.62 11.65 -0.49
CA LEU A 5 -10.78 11.96 0.65
C LEU A 5 -9.46 11.22 0.46
N THR A 6 -8.34 11.92 0.56
CA THR A 6 -7.01 11.36 0.32
C THR A 6 -6.67 10.33 1.41
N ASP A 7 -6.34 9.10 1.01
CA ASP A 7 -5.74 8.13 1.92
C ASP A 7 -4.30 8.53 2.19
N GLN A 8 -3.78 8.12 3.35
CA GLN A 8 -2.40 8.37 3.71
C GLN A 8 -1.78 7.14 4.34
N VAL A 9 -0.55 6.86 3.91
CA VAL A 9 0.26 5.77 4.43
C VAL A 9 1.55 6.30 5.03
N GLN A 10 2.06 5.58 6.01
CA GLN A 10 3.41 5.70 6.51
C GLN A 10 4.25 4.58 5.89
N ILE A 11 5.37 4.95 5.29
CA ILE A 11 6.32 4.04 4.67
C ILE A 11 7.61 4.09 5.48
N THR A 12 8.16 2.93 5.79
CA THR A 12 9.45 2.78 6.46
C THR A 12 10.33 1.91 5.59
N SER A 13 11.34 2.54 4.99
CA SER A 13 12.30 1.83 4.15
C SER A 13 13.10 0.82 4.98
N ILE A 14 13.39 -0.33 4.40
CA ILE A 14 14.28 -1.32 5.02
C ILE A 14 15.62 -1.38 4.28
N THR A 15 16.70 -1.56 5.04
CA THR A 15 18.00 -1.95 4.49
C THR A 15 18.36 -3.32 5.03
N ARG A 16 18.79 -4.22 4.16
CA ARG A 16 19.24 -5.57 4.55
C ARG A 16 20.75 -5.67 4.45
N ASP A 17 21.35 -6.41 5.38
CA ASP A 17 22.76 -6.77 5.26
C ASP A 17 22.99 -7.71 4.06
N ALA A 18 24.25 -7.87 3.65
CA ALA A 18 24.62 -8.69 2.49
C ALA A 18 24.19 -10.17 2.59
N ASN A 19 23.82 -10.63 3.79
CA ASN A 19 23.37 -11.99 4.06
C ASN A 19 21.86 -12.10 4.27
N PHE A 20 21.11 -11.00 4.11
CA PHE A 20 19.67 -10.90 4.37
C PHE A 20 19.25 -11.33 5.78
N ARG A 21 20.16 -11.30 6.76
CA ARG A 21 19.93 -11.78 8.14
C ARG A 21 19.41 -10.68 9.05
N ASN A 22 19.87 -9.44 8.84
CA ASN A 22 19.46 -8.30 9.64
C ASN A 22 18.73 -7.28 8.78
N GLU A 23 17.54 -6.85 9.23
CA GLU A 23 16.81 -5.73 8.68
C GLU A 23 17.04 -4.50 9.57
N THR A 24 17.49 -3.39 8.97
CA THR A 24 17.52 -2.09 9.64
C THR A 24 16.38 -1.24 9.11
N LEU A 25 15.58 -0.68 10.01
CA LEU A 25 14.48 0.22 9.67
C LEU A 25 15.02 1.65 9.49
N GLY A 26 14.69 2.26 8.36
CA GLY A 26 14.96 3.68 8.10
C GLY A 26 13.99 4.60 8.85
N THR A 27 14.11 5.90 8.59
CA THR A 27 13.18 6.91 9.11
C THR A 27 11.84 6.80 8.38
N PRO A 28 10.71 6.62 9.10
CA PRO A 28 9.41 6.59 8.47
C PRO A 28 9.02 7.94 7.87
N PHE A 29 8.31 7.93 6.74
CA PHE A 29 7.76 9.12 6.10
C PHE A 29 6.32 8.88 5.64
N LEU A 30 5.59 9.97 5.44
CA LEU A 30 4.19 9.92 5.02
C LEU A 30 4.07 10.12 3.51
N SER A 31 3.18 9.38 2.89
CA SER A 31 2.81 9.54 1.49
C SER A 31 1.29 9.48 1.35
N ASP A 32 0.75 10.31 0.47
CA ASP A 32 -0.62 10.14 0.00
C ASP A 32 -0.70 8.84 -0.80
N ALA A 33 -1.86 8.21 -0.77
CA ALA A 33 -2.10 6.94 -1.42
C ALA A 33 -3.56 6.83 -1.87
N TYR A 34 -3.82 5.80 -2.69
CA TYR A 34 -5.14 5.24 -2.88
C TYR A 34 -5.12 3.79 -2.38
N VAL A 35 -5.94 3.47 -1.38
CA VAL A 35 -5.97 2.17 -0.73
C VAL A 35 -7.23 1.42 -1.14
N GLU A 36 -7.05 0.41 -1.98
CA GLU A 36 -8.09 -0.55 -2.35
C GLU A 36 -7.94 -1.78 -1.46
N GLU A 37 -8.92 -1.98 -0.57
CA GLU A 37 -9.02 -3.19 0.24
C GLU A 37 -9.92 -4.18 -0.47
N ASP A 38 -9.37 -5.32 -0.86
CA ASP A 38 -10.19 -6.48 -1.19
C ASP A 38 -10.60 -7.13 0.14
N ASP A 39 -11.75 -6.76 0.70
CA ASP A 39 -12.26 -7.37 1.93
C ASP A 39 -12.76 -8.81 1.71
N LYS A 40 -12.62 -9.33 0.48
CA LYS A 40 -13.01 -10.69 0.13
C LYS A 40 -12.02 -11.71 0.72
N ILE A 41 -12.50 -12.45 1.72
CA ILE A 41 -11.83 -13.65 2.18
C ILE A 41 -11.87 -14.67 1.04
N THR A 42 -10.71 -14.92 0.45
CA THR A 42 -10.53 -16.00 -0.53
C THR A 42 -9.97 -17.20 0.21
N TYR A 43 -10.43 -18.41 -0.11
CA TYR A 43 -9.92 -19.63 0.51
C TYR A 43 -8.94 -20.34 -0.44
N GLY A 44 -7.81 -20.80 0.09
CA GLY A 44 -6.86 -21.62 -0.62
C GLY A 44 -7.42 -23.02 -0.88
N SER A 45 -6.74 -23.78 -1.74
CA SER A 45 -7.06 -25.19 -2.01
C SER A 45 -6.93 -26.10 -0.78
N ASP A 46 -6.27 -25.61 0.26
CA ASP A 46 -6.11 -26.24 1.59
C ASP A 46 -7.23 -25.84 2.57
N GLY A 47 -8.20 -25.04 2.14
CA GLY A 47 -9.30 -24.54 2.97
C GLY A 47 -8.90 -23.42 3.94
N GLN A 48 -7.64 -22.95 3.89
CA GLN A 48 -7.20 -21.84 4.74
C GLN A 48 -7.56 -20.50 4.12
N PRO A 49 -7.95 -19.49 4.91
CA PRO A 49 -8.19 -18.15 4.40
C PRO A 49 -6.88 -17.54 3.89
N ILE A 50 -6.86 -17.21 2.60
CA ILE A 50 -5.84 -16.37 1.99
C ILE A 50 -6.04 -14.97 2.57
N LYS A 51 -5.02 -14.48 3.28
CA LYS A 51 -5.04 -13.10 3.78
C LYS A 51 -5.22 -12.17 2.58
N PRO A 52 -6.26 -11.34 2.55
CA PRO A 52 -6.51 -10.49 1.40
C PRO A 52 -5.31 -9.58 1.16
N ALA A 53 -4.83 -9.59 -0.08
CA ALA A 53 -3.84 -8.63 -0.51
C ALA A 53 -4.51 -7.25 -0.57
N ARG A 54 -3.86 -6.23 -0.02
CA ARG A 54 -4.30 -4.84 -0.19
C ARG A 54 -3.53 -4.23 -1.33
N LYS A 55 -4.25 -3.59 -2.23
CA LYS A 55 -3.65 -2.85 -3.33
C LYS A 55 -3.54 -1.40 -2.90
N ILE A 56 -2.29 -0.93 -2.75
CA ILE A 56 -1.99 0.44 -2.39
C ILE A 56 -1.33 1.07 -3.60
N VAL A 57 -1.94 2.11 -4.15
CA VAL A 57 -1.40 2.86 -5.28
C VAL A 57 -0.79 4.15 -4.75
N LEU A 58 0.48 4.39 -5.07
CA LEU A 58 1.27 5.53 -4.59
C LEU A 58 1.63 6.45 -5.76
N PRO A 59 1.90 7.75 -5.49
CA PRO A 59 2.52 8.62 -6.47
C PRO A 59 3.82 8.01 -7.02
N TYR A 60 4.09 8.23 -8.31
CA TYR A 60 5.28 7.68 -8.97
C TYR A 60 6.60 8.13 -8.31
N ALA A 61 6.62 9.33 -7.71
CA ALA A 61 7.79 9.88 -7.04
C ALA A 61 8.03 9.29 -5.63
N THR A 62 7.13 8.45 -5.11
CA THR A 62 7.26 7.87 -3.78
C THR A 62 8.35 6.79 -3.79
N SER A 63 9.40 7.00 -2.99
CA SER A 63 10.50 6.05 -2.83
C SER A 63 10.08 4.85 -1.99
N ILE A 64 9.67 3.77 -2.63
CA ILE A 64 9.28 2.51 -2.00
C ILE A 64 9.86 1.32 -2.75
N GLN A 65 10.19 0.25 -2.02
CA GLN A 65 10.72 -0.99 -2.60
C GLN A 65 10.10 -2.24 -1.96
N GLU A 66 10.25 -3.39 -2.63
CA GLU A 66 9.86 -4.67 -2.06
C GLU A 66 10.60 -4.93 -0.74
N GLY A 67 9.86 -5.40 0.26
CA GLY A 67 10.37 -5.61 1.60
C GLY A 67 10.17 -4.44 2.56
N ASP A 68 9.94 -3.22 2.06
CA ASP A 68 9.64 -2.05 2.91
C ASP A 68 8.40 -2.30 3.78
N ARG A 69 8.28 -1.53 4.87
CA ARG A 69 7.11 -1.58 5.75
C ARG A 69 6.14 -0.47 5.38
N ILE A 70 4.86 -0.81 5.31
CA ILE A 70 3.77 0.13 5.06
C ILE A 70 2.70 0.00 6.14
N LYS A 71 2.16 1.14 6.56
CA LYS A 71 1.06 1.24 7.51
C LYS A 71 0.08 2.29 7.04
N ILE A 72 -1.20 1.95 6.99
CA ILE A 72 -2.23 2.94 6.66
C ILE A 72 -2.50 3.78 7.91
N ILE A 73 -2.41 5.10 7.77
CA ILE A 73 -2.68 6.03 8.87
C ILE A 73 -3.99 6.78 8.66
N LYS A 74 -4.39 7.03 7.40
CA LYS A 74 -5.71 7.57 7.06
C LYS A 74 -6.33 6.76 5.93
N LYS A 75 -7.61 6.43 6.07
CA LYS A 75 -8.44 5.81 5.04
C LYS A 75 -9.72 6.63 4.87
N ASN A 76 -10.06 7.01 3.65
CA ASN A 76 -11.15 7.91 3.32
C ASN A 76 -11.13 9.16 4.20
N GLY A 77 -9.96 9.75 4.44
CA GLY A 77 -9.79 10.95 5.29
C GLY A 77 -9.88 10.72 6.81
N PHE A 78 -10.21 9.52 7.29
CA PHE A 78 -10.29 9.21 8.71
C PHE A 78 -9.06 8.46 9.19
N SER A 79 -8.59 8.78 10.40
CA SER A 79 -7.49 8.05 11.03
C SER A 79 -7.89 6.60 11.31
N VAL A 80 -7.01 5.65 11.00
CA VAL A 80 -7.24 4.21 11.23
C VAL A 80 -6.17 3.60 12.11
N ILE A 81 -6.52 2.53 12.81
CA ILE A 81 -5.57 1.68 13.52
C ILE A 81 -5.19 0.53 12.60
N ASP A 82 -4.07 0.67 11.90
CA ASP A 82 -3.50 -0.38 11.05
C ASP A 82 -2.21 -0.95 11.67
N LYS A 83 -1.83 -2.15 11.23
CA LYS A 83 -0.56 -2.80 11.60
C LYS A 83 0.45 -2.64 10.48
N ASP A 84 1.73 -2.62 10.82
CA ASP A 84 2.81 -2.62 9.82
C ASP A 84 2.75 -3.90 8.98
N ARG A 85 2.83 -3.73 7.66
CA ARG A 85 2.83 -4.82 6.68
C ARG A 85 4.04 -4.68 5.78
N GLN A 86 4.52 -5.80 5.27
CA GLN A 86 5.62 -5.81 4.33
C GLN A 86 5.11 -5.68 2.91
N VAL A 87 5.74 -4.84 2.11
CA VAL A 87 5.53 -4.76 0.66
C VAL A 87 6.01 -6.07 0.05
N LYS A 88 5.08 -6.84 -0.54
CA LYS A 88 5.38 -8.15 -1.14
C LYS A 88 5.78 -8.07 -2.60
N SER A 89 5.11 -7.22 -3.35
CA SER A 89 5.40 -6.99 -4.76
C SER A 89 5.08 -5.54 -5.10
N MET A 90 5.75 -5.02 -6.12
CA MET A 90 5.44 -3.72 -6.68
C MET A 90 5.29 -3.82 -8.19
N SER A 91 4.28 -3.13 -8.71
CA SER A 91 4.13 -2.90 -10.14
C SER A 91 4.11 -1.41 -10.38
N GLN A 92 5.01 -0.92 -11.23
CA GLN A 92 4.92 0.44 -11.71
C GLN A 92 3.75 0.52 -12.69
N ILE A 93 2.62 1.03 -12.22
CA ILE A 93 1.54 1.46 -13.08
C ILE A 93 1.94 2.85 -13.56
N GLY A 94 1.88 3.09 -14.87
CA GLY A 94 2.16 4.41 -15.46
C GLY A 94 1.47 5.51 -14.67
N ALA A 95 2.14 6.66 -14.55
CA ALA A 95 1.79 7.78 -13.67
C ALA A 95 0.26 8.01 -13.53
N PHE A 96 -0.17 8.50 -12.37
CA PHE A 96 -1.49 9.10 -12.12
C PHE A 96 -1.76 10.36 -12.99
N GLY A 97 -1.41 10.30 -14.26
CA GLY A 97 -1.62 11.32 -15.28
C GLY A 97 -2.42 10.70 -16.43
N GLY A 98 -3.74 10.68 -16.28
CA GLY A 98 -4.61 10.89 -17.45
C GLY A 98 -5.20 9.68 -18.18
N SER A 99 -5.51 8.56 -17.54
CA SER A 99 -6.29 7.52 -18.21
C SER A 99 -7.48 7.04 -17.39
N HIS A 100 -8.67 7.39 -17.90
CA HIS A 100 -10.00 6.86 -17.59
C HIS A 100 -10.79 7.54 -16.47
N LEU A 101 -11.29 8.74 -16.81
CA LEU A 101 -12.45 9.35 -16.19
C LEU A 101 -13.67 8.94 -17.02
N GLU A 102 -14.19 7.73 -16.81
CA GLU A 102 -15.53 7.38 -17.29
C GLU A 102 -16.54 7.76 -16.20
N VAL A 103 -17.09 8.96 -16.33
CA VAL A 103 -18.38 9.31 -15.73
C VAL A 103 -19.42 9.03 -16.82
N LEU A 104 -20.10 7.89 -16.72
CA LEU A 104 -21.33 7.68 -17.48
C LEU A 104 -22.49 8.32 -16.69
N SER A 105 -23.09 9.31 -17.33
CA SER A 105 -24.34 9.99 -16.98
C SER A 105 -25.52 9.04 -16.88
#